data_AF-A0A8C9Z3S1-F1
#
_entry.id   AF-A0A8C9Z3S1-F1
#
_cell.length_a   1.000
_cell.length_b   1.000
_cell.length_c   1.000
_cell.angle_alpha   90.00
_cell.angle_beta   90.00
_cell.angle_gamma   90.00
#
_symmetry.space_group_name_H-M   'P 1'
#
loop_
_entity.id
_entity.type
_entity.pdbx_description
1 polymer ?
#
loop_
_entity_poly.entity_id
_entity_poly.type
_entity_poly.pdbx_seq_one_letter_code
_entity_poly.pdbx_strand_id
1 'polypeptide(L)' 'MLQHDNARPHVARICTQFLEAENIPVLAWPAYSPDMSPTEHVWDALHRRIRPRVPGPANIQQLLFFIYFFTLTSFRTNNI' A
#
# COMPACT_ATOMS: atom_id res chain seq x y z
N MET A 1 2.85 -6.77 -13.97
CA MET A 1 3.10 -5.32 -14.11
C MET A 1 3.09 -4.70 -12.73
N LEU A 2 4.13 -3.95 -12.38
CA LEU A 2 4.32 -3.27 -11.10
C LEU A 2 3.79 -1.84 -11.21
N GLN A 3 3.01 -1.40 -10.22
CA GLN A 3 2.56 -0.02 -10.11
C GLN A 3 3.26 0.62 -8.90
N HIS A 4 3.96 1.72 -9.14
CA HIS A 4 4.52 2.59 -8.11
C HIS A 4 4.45 4.04 -8.60
N ASP A 5 4.57 5.01 -7.70
CA ASP A 5 4.64 6.41 -8.07
C ASP A 5 6.04 6.77 -8.63
N ASN A 6 6.19 8.00 -9.13
CA ASN A 6 7.47 8.49 -9.66
C ASN A 6 8.36 9.12 -8.57
N ALA A 7 8.26 8.66 -7.31
CA ALA A 7 9.12 9.15 -6.25
C ALA A 7 10.60 8.92 -6.61
N ARG A 8 11.48 9.85 -6.21
CA ARG A 8 12.91 9.83 -6.58
C ARG A 8 13.61 8.49 -6.31
N PRO A 9 13.32 7.76 -5.20
CA PRO A 9 13.89 6.43 -5.00
C PRO A 9 13.42 5.39 -6.02
N HIS A 10 12.16 5.42 -6.45
CA HIS A 10 11.60 4.43 -7.38
C HIS A 10 12.14 4.59 -8.81
N VAL A 11 12.44 5.83 -9.21
CA VAL A 11 13.05 6.15 -10.50
C VAL A 11 14.59 6.25 -10.44
N ALA A 12 15.20 5.93 -9.30
CA ALA A 12 16.65 5.90 -9.18
C ALA A 12 17.21 4.82 -10.10
N ARG A 13 18.37 5.10 -10.73
CA ARG A 13 19.01 4.21 -11.71
C ARG A 13 19.16 2.77 -11.19
N ILE A 14 19.54 2.61 -9.92
CA ILE A 14 19.71 1.28 -9.32
C ILE A 14 18.39 0.49 -9.27
N CYS A 15 17.27 1.17 -9.01
CA CYS A 15 15.95 0.56 -8.97
C CYS A 15 15.44 0.24 -10.37
N THR A 16 15.58 1.16 -11.34
CA THR A 16 15.13 0.89 -12.71
C THR A 16 15.93 -0.23 -13.37
N GLN A 17 17.26 -0.27 -13.17
CA GLN A 17 18.11 -1.36 -13.67
C GLN A 17 17.74 -2.71 -13.07
N PHE A 18 17.38 -2.76 -11.79
CA PHE A 18 16.90 -3.99 -11.16
C PHE A 18 15.59 -4.47 -11.79
N LEU A 19 14.61 -3.56 -11.96
CA LEU A 19 13.31 -3.91 -12.55
C LEU A 19 13.45 -4.39 -14.00
N GLU A 20 14.36 -3.78 -14.78
CA GLU A 20 14.71 -4.23 -16.13
C GLU A 20 15.36 -5.62 -16.11
N ALA A 21 16.33 -5.86 -15.23
CA ALA A 21 17.02 -7.15 -15.13
C ALA A 21 16.08 -8.31 -14.74
N GLU A 22 15.12 -8.03 -13.85
CA GLU A 22 14.09 -8.98 -13.42
C GLU A 22 12.91 -9.08 -14.39
N ASN A 23 12.93 -8.36 -15.52
CA ASN A 23 11.85 -8.30 -16.49
C ASN A 23 10.49 -7.93 -15.86
N ILE A 24 10.50 -7.01 -14.89
CA ILE A 24 9.29 -6.53 -14.21
C ILE A 24 8.75 -5.32 -14.97
N PRO A 25 7.65 -5.45 -15.76
CA PRO A 25 7.10 -4.30 -16.46
C PRO A 25 6.51 -3.31 -15.45
N VAL A 26 6.89 -2.03 -15.56
CA VAL A 26 6.38 -0.94 -14.73
C VAL A 26 5.24 -0.23 -15.46
N LEU A 27 4.13 -0.01 -14.76
CA LEU A 27 3.02 0.80 -15.26
C LEU A 27 3.41 2.28 -15.22
N ALA A 28 3.37 2.97 -16.35
CA ALA A 28 3.56 4.42 -16.39
C ALA A 28 2.49 5.12 -15.55
N TRP A 29 2.91 5.93 -14.58
CA TRP A 29 2.02 6.60 -13.65
C TRP A 29 2.07 8.13 -13.84
N PRO A 30 0.92 8.81 -13.93
CA PRO A 30 0.89 10.27 -14.00
C PRO A 30 1.29 10.91 -12.67
N ALA A 31 1.89 12.11 -12.74
CA ALA A 31 2.27 12.87 -11.57
C ALA A 31 1.03 13.39 -10.81
N TYR A 32 1.12 13.45 -9.48
CA TYR A 32 0.07 13.97 -8.59
C TYR A 32 -1.28 13.23 -8.71
N SER A 33 -1.23 11.91 -8.91
CA SER A 33 -2.44 11.08 -8.99
C SER A 33 -2.54 10.04 -7.86
N PRO A 34 -2.71 10.49 -6.60
CA PRO A 34 -2.92 9.59 -5.47
C PRO A 34 -4.30 8.90 -5.54
N ASP A 35 -5.30 9.57 -6.12
CA ASP A 35 -6.66 9.08 -6.32
C ASP A 35 -6.74 7.83 -7.20
N MET A 36 -5.76 7.65 -8.09
CA MET A 36 -5.69 6.45 -8.93
C MET A 36 -4.98 5.29 -8.21
N SER A 37 -4.26 5.52 -7.11
CA SER A 37 -3.42 4.48 -6.49
C SER A 37 -4.26 3.51 -5.65
N PRO A 38 -4.25 2.19 -5.96
CA PRO A 38 -4.90 1.20 -5.11
C PRO A 38 -4.38 1.20 -3.67
N THR A 39 -3.09 1.54 -3.48
CA THR A 39 -2.45 1.62 -2.17
C THR A 39 -3.06 2.71 -1.30
N GLU A 40 -3.33 3.90 -1.86
CA GLU A 40 -4.01 5.00 -1.15
C GLU A 40 -5.42 4.61 -0.71
N HIS A 41 -6.17 3.90 -1.57
CA HIS A 41 -7.49 3.38 -1.21
C HIS A 41 -7.45 2.38 -0.06
N VAL A 42 -6.46 1.46 -0.05
CA VAL A 42 -6.28 0.50 1.04
C VAL A 42 -5.90 1.22 2.34
N TRP A 43 -5.03 2.22 2.28
CA TRP A 43 -4.66 3.03 3.45
C TRP A 43 -5.85 3.77 4.03
N ASP A 44 -6.69 4.41 3.21
CA ASP A 44 -7.89 5.10 3.69
C ASP A 44 -8.90 4.12 4.33
N ALA A 45 -9.12 2.96 3.71
CA ALA A 45 -9.97 1.91 4.30
C ALA A 45 -9.46 1.43 5.66
N LEU A 46 -8.15 1.19 5.78
CA LEU A 46 -7.50 0.84 7.04
C LEU A 46 -7.67 1.96 8.07
N HIS A 47 -7.43 3.21 7.68
CA HIS A 47 -7.51 4.37 8.57
C HIS A 47 -8.93 4.57 9.12
N ARG A 48 -9.95 4.45 8.26
CA ARG A 48 -11.37 4.50 8.67
C ARG A 48 -11.73 3.41 9.66
N ARG A 49 -11.09 2.24 9.58
CA ARG A 49 -11.34 1.13 10.49
C ARG A 49 -10.60 1.27 11.81
N ILE A 50 -9.41 1.88 11.83
CA ILE A 50 -8.65 2.13 13.06
C ILE A 50 -9.18 3.35 13.83
N ARG A 51 -9.56 4.44 13.13
CA ARG A 51 -9.98 5.72 13.73
C ARG A 51 -11.01 5.63 14.87
N PRO A 52 -12.07 4.79 14.81
CA PRO A 52 -13.07 4.71 15.86
C PRO A 52 -12.60 4.02 17.15
N ARG A 53 -11.39 3.43 17.18
CA ARG A 53 -10.90 2.70 18.37
C ARG A 53 -10.45 3.68 19.45
N VAL A 54 -11.02 3.54 20.65
CA VAL A 54 -10.64 4.31 21.83
C VAL A 54 -10.39 3.35 23.01
N PRO A 55 -9.19 3.38 23.63
CA PRO A 55 -8.00 4.11 23.19
C PRO A 55 -7.47 3.58 21.84
N GLY A 56 -6.84 4.46 21.06
CA GLY A 56 -6.13 4.06 19.85
C GLY A 56 -4.91 3.19 20.17
N PRO A 57 -4.26 2.59 19.15
CA PRO A 57 -3.04 1.82 19.37
C PRO A 57 -1.95 2.69 20.00
N ALA A 58 -1.46 2.29 21.17
CA ALA A 58 -0.48 3.04 21.96
C ALA A 58 0.97 2.65 21.64
N ASN A 59 1.18 1.55 20.93
CA ASN A 59 2.50 1.06 20.55
C ASN A 59 2.47 0.30 19.22
N ILE A 60 3.66 0.03 18.69
CA ILE A 60 3.84 -0.65 17.40
C ILE A 60 3.20 -2.04 17.41
N GLN A 61 3.26 -2.77 18.53
CA GLN A 61 2.68 -4.12 18.61
C GLN A 61 1.15 -4.11 18.45
N GLN A 62 0.47 -3.15 19.11
CA GLN A 62 -0.97 -2.96 18.96
C GLN A 62 -1.33 -2.50 17.55
N LEU A 63 -0.54 -1.60 16.95
CA LEU A 63 -0.77 -1.17 15.57
C LEU A 63 -0.63 -2.35 14.59
N LEU A 64 0.43 -3.15 14.71
CA LEU A 64 0.65 -4.33 13.88
C LEU A 64 -0.47 -5.36 14.04
N PHE A 65 -0.94 -5.60 15.26
CA PHE A 65 -2.10 -6.47 15.50
C PHE A 65 -3.33 -6.01 14.72
N PHE A 66 -3.65 -4.72 14.73
CA PHE A 66 -4.80 -4.18 14.00
C PHE A 66 -4.62 -4.26 12.48
N ILE A 67 -3.41 -4.00 11.97
CA ILE A 67 -3.10 -4.12 10.54
C ILE A 67 -3.25 -5.57 10.09
N TYR A 68 -2.70 -6.53 10.85
CA TYR A 68 -2.79 -7.95 10.53
C TYR A 68 -4.24 -8.47 10.59
N PHE A 69 -5.03 -8.01 11.56
CA PHE A 69 -6.45 -8.36 11.63
C PHE A 69 -7.26 -7.73 10.48
N PHE A 70 -6.91 -6.51 10.06
CA PHE A 70 -7.53 -5.88 8.88
C PHE A 70 -7.29 -6.68 7.60
N THR A 71 -6.05 -7.12 7.35
CA THR A 71 -5.74 -7.91 6.15
C THR A 71 -6.48 -9.24 6.18
N LEU A 72 -6.42 -9.99 7.29
CA LEU A 72 -7.12 -11.28 7.41
C LEU A 72 -8.65 -11.19 7.27
N THR A 73 -9.27 -10.13 7.77
CA THR A 73 -10.74 -9.99 7.69
C THR A 73 -11.21 -9.44 6.35
N SER A 74 -10.43 -8.59 5.66
CA SER A 74 -10.82 -8.01 4.37
C SER A 74 -10.62 -8.95 3.18
N PHE A 75 -9.67 -9.90 3.26
CA PHE A 75 -9.52 -10.97 2.25
C PHE A 75 -10.58 -12.07 2.40
N ARG A 76 -11.20 -12.22 3.58
CA ARG A 76 -12.23 -13.25 3.82
C ARG A 76 -13.61 -12.84 3.29
N THR A 77 -13.89 -11.56 3.14
CA THR A 77 -15.19 -11.04 2.64
C THR A 77 -15.22 -10.84 1.12
N ASN A 78 -14.17 -11.20 0.39
CA ASN A 78 -14.10 -11.12 -1.08
C ASN A 78 -13.95 -12.50 -1.75
N ASN A 79 -14.42 -13.57 -1.11
CA ASN A 79 -14.71 -14.82 -1.79
C ASN A 79 -16.24 -14.91 -2.01
N ILE A 80 -16.57 -14.99 -3.30
CA ILE A 80 -17.85 -15.28 -3.97
C ILE A 80 -18.81 -16.12 -3.12
#